data_AF-X1C7T4-F1
#
_entry.id   AF-X1C7T4-F1
#
_cell.length_a   1.000
_cell.length_b   1.000
_cell.length_c   1.000
_cell.angle_alpha   90.00
_cell.angle_beta   90.00
_cell.angle_gamma   90.00
#
_symmetry.space_group_name_H-M   'P 1'
#
loop_
_entity.id
_entity.type
_entity.pdbx_description
1 polymer ?
#
loop_
_entity_poly.entity_id
_entity_poly.type
_entity_poly.pdbx_seq_one_letter_code
_entity_poly.pdbx_strand_id
1 'polypeptide(L)'
;AYYIFDIGGNGSPVSVTWWGFAQSQGDSYDIYAWNWTGTPAWEQIGTVAGTAVATVRDPVTFDLTTAHVGTGANIGLVHWRYQSGDGTKFGTDRILCSYSVVTQSVGYANGAVWVDTVNGTAGTTPFVHGTADNAVLTWANALTIAAAVGLERFEIVNGSTITLNANSDNFTFCGHEWTLVLAAQSIANAHISDANVTGVSSGSGAHFDHCHIGTGSFANGDFTECIFEDGSTITLLSAATYVLERCGSGGGSSPPIFDYVSVDL
;
A
#
# COMPACT_ATOMS: atom_id res chain seq x y z
N ALA A 1 -13.66 -32.72 -9.67
CA ALA A 1 -12.61 -32.11 -8.84
C ALA A 1 -11.95 -30.98 -9.63
N TYR A 2 -11.36 -29.99 -8.97
CA TYR A 2 -10.62 -28.90 -9.62
C TYR A 2 -9.38 -28.56 -8.79
N TYR A 3 -8.43 -27.90 -9.44
CA TYR A 3 -7.20 -27.40 -8.84
C TYR A 3 -7.32 -25.89 -8.67
N ILE A 4 -6.73 -25.36 -7.60
CA ILE A 4 -6.68 -23.93 -7.29
C ILE A 4 -5.22 -23.52 -7.23
N PHE A 5 -4.88 -22.45 -7.94
CA PHE A 5 -3.61 -21.75 -7.83
C PHE A 5 -3.87 -20.37 -7.24
N ASP A 6 -3.01 -19.92 -6.34
CA ASP A 6 -2.96 -18.53 -5.89
C ASP A 6 -1.72 -17.89 -6.52
N ILE A 7 -1.94 -16.96 -7.45
CA ILE A 7 -0.88 -16.24 -8.17
C ILE A 7 -0.62 -14.85 -7.59
N GLY A 8 -1.22 -14.53 -6.43
CA GLY A 8 -1.15 -13.23 -5.77
C GLY A 8 -1.99 -12.16 -6.47
N GLY A 9 -2.34 -11.10 -5.75
CA GLY A 9 -3.29 -10.10 -6.26
C GLY A 9 -2.81 -9.24 -7.43
N ASN A 10 -1.50 -9.24 -7.70
CA ASN A 10 -0.88 -8.54 -8.83
C ASN A 10 -0.56 -9.50 -9.99
N GLY A 11 -0.93 -10.77 -9.87
CA GLY A 11 -0.71 -11.79 -10.88
C GLY A 11 -1.77 -11.74 -11.98
N SER A 12 -1.33 -11.72 -13.23
CA SER A 12 -2.15 -12.03 -14.39
C SER A 12 -1.75 -13.40 -14.92
N PRO A 13 -2.68 -14.38 -14.99
CA PRO A 13 -2.33 -15.70 -15.49
C PRO A 13 -1.97 -15.61 -16.97
N VAL A 14 -1.01 -16.45 -17.37
CA VAL A 14 -0.54 -16.57 -18.76
C VAL A 14 -0.96 -17.92 -19.32
N SER A 15 -0.70 -19.00 -18.58
CA SER A 15 -1.03 -20.34 -19.02
C SER A 15 -1.05 -21.36 -17.88
N VAL A 16 -1.66 -22.51 -18.14
CA VAL A 16 -1.49 -23.71 -17.32
C VAL A 16 -0.85 -24.79 -18.16
N THR A 17 0.24 -25.37 -17.67
CA THR A 17 0.91 -26.51 -18.28
C THR A 17 0.65 -27.76 -17.45
N TRP A 18 0.11 -28.79 -18.10
CA TRP A 18 -0.22 -30.07 -17.49
C TRP A 18 0.72 -31.17 -17.99
N TRP A 19 1.18 -32.00 -17.06
CA TRP A 19 1.85 -33.28 -17.29
C TRP A 19 0.99 -34.38 -16.68
N GLY A 20 0.76 -35.44 -17.45
CA GLY A 20 -0.03 -36.56 -17.00
C GLY A 20 -0.38 -37.50 -18.16
N PHE A 21 -1.41 -38.31 -17.97
CA PHE A 21 -1.91 -39.20 -19.01
C PHE A 21 -3.44 -39.11 -19.12
N ALA A 22 -3.91 -39.26 -20.35
CA ALA A 22 -5.30 -39.48 -20.68
C ALA A 22 -5.38 -40.83 -21.43
N GLN A 23 -5.95 -41.85 -20.80
CA GLN A 23 -6.06 -43.19 -21.38
C GLN A 23 -7.45 -43.40 -21.98
N SER A 24 -7.49 -44.28 -23.01
CA SER A 24 -8.62 -44.67 -23.87
C SER A 24 -8.57 -43.94 -25.21
N GLN A 25 -8.21 -44.69 -26.26
CA GLN A 25 -8.03 -44.13 -27.59
C GLN A 25 -9.39 -43.78 -28.20
N GLY A 26 -9.55 -42.51 -28.60
CA GLY A 26 -10.80 -42.00 -29.17
C GLY A 26 -11.58 -41.10 -28.21
N ASP A 27 -11.28 -41.16 -26.91
CA ASP A 27 -11.93 -40.32 -25.90
C ASP A 27 -11.34 -38.91 -25.88
N SER A 28 -12.13 -37.92 -25.43
CA SER A 28 -11.67 -36.54 -25.25
C SER A 28 -11.89 -36.03 -23.84
N TYR A 29 -10.94 -35.25 -23.35
CA TYR A 29 -11.01 -34.58 -22.06
C TYR A 29 -10.99 -33.08 -22.29
N ASP A 30 -12.13 -32.44 -22.07
CA ASP A 30 -12.27 -30.99 -22.16
C ASP A 30 -11.63 -30.34 -20.94
N ILE A 31 -10.80 -29.34 -21.18
CA ILE A 31 -10.05 -28.63 -20.16
C ILE A 31 -10.68 -27.25 -19.96
N TYR A 32 -10.92 -26.88 -18.71
CA TYR A 32 -11.60 -25.64 -18.35
C TYR A 32 -10.79 -24.81 -17.36
N ALA A 33 -10.90 -23.49 -17.52
CA ALA A 33 -10.61 -22.52 -16.48
C ALA A 33 -11.90 -21.88 -15.99
N TRP A 34 -11.91 -21.35 -14.77
CA TRP A 34 -13.05 -20.59 -14.27
C TRP A 34 -12.94 -19.14 -14.75
N ASN A 35 -13.96 -18.67 -15.48
CA ASN A 35 -14.09 -17.27 -15.86
C ASN A 35 -14.79 -16.52 -14.73
N TRP A 36 -14.09 -15.55 -14.14
CA TRP A 36 -14.56 -14.72 -13.03
C TRP A 36 -15.29 -13.45 -13.48
N THR A 37 -15.24 -13.13 -14.77
CA THR A 37 -15.80 -11.90 -15.34
C THR A 37 -17.19 -12.12 -15.92
N GLY A 38 -18.03 -11.07 -15.91
CA GLY A 38 -19.40 -11.17 -16.42
C GLY A 38 -20.25 -12.11 -15.57
N THR A 39 -20.76 -13.19 -16.20
CA THR A 39 -21.50 -14.26 -15.51
C THR A 39 -20.54 -15.41 -15.21
N PRO A 40 -20.13 -15.62 -13.94
CA PRO A 40 -19.09 -16.59 -13.62
C PRO A 40 -19.46 -18.01 -14.05
N ALA A 41 -18.58 -18.63 -14.83
CA ALA A 41 -18.79 -19.95 -15.40
C ALA A 41 -17.47 -20.64 -15.73
N TRP A 42 -17.52 -21.96 -15.92
CA TRP A 42 -16.39 -22.69 -16.47
C TRP A 42 -16.30 -22.46 -17.97
N GLU A 43 -15.16 -21.96 -18.43
CA GLU A 43 -14.84 -21.69 -19.83
C GLU A 43 -13.85 -22.74 -20.33
N GLN A 44 -14.14 -23.35 -21.48
CA GLN A 44 -13.26 -24.36 -22.06
C GLN A 44 -12.04 -23.67 -22.69
N ILE A 45 -10.84 -24.07 -22.25
CA ILE A 45 -9.56 -23.51 -22.71
C ILE A 45 -8.78 -24.48 -23.61
N GLY A 46 -9.26 -25.73 -23.76
CA GLY A 46 -8.66 -26.69 -24.66
C GLY A 46 -9.20 -28.10 -24.49
N THR A 47 -8.51 -29.05 -25.11
CA THR A 47 -8.82 -30.49 -25.05
C THR A 47 -7.55 -31.32 -24.95
N VAL A 48 -7.66 -32.48 -24.31
CA VAL A 48 -6.64 -33.53 -24.31
C VAL A 48 -7.26 -34.79 -24.91
N ALA A 49 -6.72 -35.27 -26.03
CA ALA A 49 -7.16 -36.52 -26.63
C ALA A 49 -6.59 -37.73 -25.88
N GLY A 50 -7.38 -38.76 -25.65
CA GLY A 50 -6.97 -40.02 -25.03
C GLY A 50 -6.05 -40.87 -25.92
N THR A 51 -5.15 -41.65 -25.29
CA THR A 51 -4.23 -42.59 -25.96
C THR A 51 -4.44 -44.00 -25.47
N ALA A 52 -3.99 -44.97 -26.26
CA ALA A 52 -4.06 -46.39 -25.88
C ALA A 52 -3.27 -46.70 -24.59
N VAL A 53 -2.16 -46.01 -24.34
CA VAL A 53 -1.26 -46.27 -23.21
C VAL A 53 -1.38 -45.18 -22.14
N ALA A 54 -1.32 -45.58 -20.87
CA ALA A 54 -1.28 -44.70 -19.70
C ALA A 54 0.18 -44.30 -19.36
N THR A 55 0.87 -43.69 -20.32
CA THR A 55 2.18 -43.08 -20.09
C THR A 55 2.03 -41.58 -19.93
N VAL A 56 2.77 -41.00 -18.98
CA VAL A 56 2.89 -39.54 -18.86
C VAL A 56 3.37 -38.98 -20.19
N ARG A 57 2.65 -37.99 -20.72
CA ARG A 57 2.93 -37.37 -22.00
C ARG A 57 3.77 -36.11 -21.87
N ASP A 58 4.25 -35.63 -23.01
CA ASP A 58 4.78 -34.29 -23.17
C ASP A 58 3.79 -33.24 -22.63
N PRO A 59 4.30 -32.12 -22.10
CA PRO A 59 3.45 -31.07 -21.53
C PRO A 59 2.43 -30.57 -22.54
N VAL A 60 1.19 -30.43 -22.07
CA VAL A 60 0.16 -29.70 -22.81
C VAL A 60 -0.06 -28.36 -22.10
N THR A 61 0.08 -27.27 -22.84
CA THR A 61 -0.09 -25.91 -22.33
C THR A 61 -1.42 -25.35 -22.85
N PHE A 62 -2.17 -24.73 -21.94
CA PHE A 62 -3.41 -24.05 -22.22
C PHE A 62 -3.27 -22.58 -21.85
N ASP A 63 -3.58 -21.70 -22.79
CA ASP A 63 -3.50 -20.26 -22.56
C ASP A 63 -4.62 -19.80 -21.62
N LEU A 64 -4.28 -18.88 -20.73
CA LEU A 64 -5.23 -18.22 -19.85
C LEU A 64 -5.33 -16.74 -20.21
N THR A 65 -6.48 -16.15 -19.89
CA THR A 65 -6.73 -14.72 -20.06
C THR A 65 -6.92 -14.07 -18.69
N THR A 66 -6.97 -12.74 -18.64
CA THR A 66 -7.28 -11.99 -17.42
C THR A 66 -8.65 -12.31 -16.84
N ALA A 67 -9.56 -12.91 -17.62
CA ALA A 67 -10.84 -13.38 -17.12
C ALA A 67 -10.72 -14.61 -16.19
N HIS A 68 -9.60 -15.34 -16.27
CA HIS A 68 -9.37 -16.59 -15.53
C HIS A 68 -8.70 -16.42 -14.15
N VAL A 69 -8.59 -15.18 -13.66
CA VAL A 69 -8.11 -14.87 -12.29
C VAL A 69 -9.18 -14.14 -11.50
N GLY A 70 -9.32 -14.53 -10.24
CA GLY A 70 -10.32 -13.95 -9.35
C GLY A 70 -9.99 -12.51 -8.96
N THR A 71 -11.04 -11.79 -8.58
CA THR A 71 -10.98 -10.41 -8.06
C THR A 71 -11.70 -10.33 -6.71
N GLY A 72 -11.58 -9.19 -6.02
CA GLY A 72 -12.25 -8.98 -4.73
C GLY A 72 -11.84 -10.00 -3.68
N ALA A 73 -12.80 -10.69 -3.06
CA ALA A 73 -12.54 -11.72 -2.05
C ALA A 73 -11.79 -12.96 -2.60
N ASN A 74 -11.75 -13.14 -3.93
CA ASN A 74 -11.07 -14.25 -4.60
C ASN A 74 -9.82 -13.78 -5.36
N ILE A 75 -9.29 -12.61 -5.01
CA ILE A 75 -8.18 -11.99 -5.72
C ILE A 75 -6.99 -12.96 -5.86
N GLY A 76 -6.46 -13.10 -7.07
CA GLY A 76 -5.31 -13.98 -7.36
C GLY A 76 -5.63 -15.47 -7.52
N LEU A 77 -6.89 -15.90 -7.34
CA LEU A 77 -7.25 -17.30 -7.50
C LEU A 77 -7.49 -17.69 -8.96
N VAL A 78 -6.81 -18.74 -9.41
CA VAL A 78 -6.99 -19.36 -10.73
C VAL A 78 -7.48 -20.79 -10.53
N HIS A 79 -8.61 -21.14 -11.16
CA HIS A 79 -9.16 -22.50 -11.08
C HIS A 79 -8.99 -23.23 -12.40
N TRP A 80 -8.57 -24.50 -12.31
CA TRP A 80 -8.39 -25.38 -13.46
C TRP A 80 -9.07 -26.72 -13.22
N ARG A 81 -9.75 -27.26 -14.24
CA ARG A 81 -10.32 -28.61 -14.19
C ARG A 81 -10.32 -29.29 -15.55
N TYR A 82 -10.53 -30.59 -15.53
CA TYR A 82 -10.91 -31.36 -16.71
C TYR A 82 -12.32 -31.94 -16.53
N GLN A 83 -13.01 -32.18 -17.64
CA GLN A 83 -14.23 -32.99 -17.71
C GLN A 83 -14.18 -33.88 -18.94
N SER A 84 -14.86 -35.01 -18.88
CA SER A 84 -15.01 -35.89 -20.03
C SER A 84 -16.34 -36.64 -19.90
N GLY A 85 -17.02 -36.83 -21.03
CA GLY A 85 -18.25 -37.61 -21.11
C GLY A 85 -18.01 -39.09 -21.45
N ASP A 86 -16.87 -39.41 -22.05
CA ASP A 86 -16.50 -40.72 -22.59
C ASP A 86 -15.22 -41.29 -21.95
N GLY A 87 -14.34 -40.42 -21.47
CA GLY A 87 -13.07 -40.71 -20.83
C GLY A 87 -13.19 -41.47 -19.52
N THR A 88 -12.45 -42.57 -19.42
CA THR A 88 -12.45 -43.44 -18.23
C THR A 88 -11.26 -43.23 -17.31
N LYS A 89 -10.18 -42.59 -17.77
CA LYS A 89 -8.91 -42.48 -17.04
C LYS A 89 -8.11 -41.23 -17.40
N PHE A 90 -8.11 -40.27 -16.48
CA PHE A 90 -7.26 -39.08 -16.52
C PHE A 90 -6.39 -39.03 -15.27
N GLY A 91 -5.07 -39.09 -15.45
CA GLY A 91 -4.10 -39.01 -14.37
C GLY A 91 -3.27 -37.75 -14.48
N THR A 92 -3.19 -36.97 -13.41
CA THR A 92 -2.33 -35.80 -13.31
C THR A 92 -1.06 -36.17 -12.56
N ASP A 93 0.10 -35.91 -13.17
CA ASP A 93 1.40 -35.99 -12.53
C ASP A 93 1.80 -34.60 -11.97
N ARG A 94 1.73 -33.57 -12.82
CA ARG A 94 2.06 -32.19 -12.44
C ARG A 94 1.18 -31.18 -13.17
N ILE A 95 0.85 -30.09 -12.49
CA ILE A 95 0.25 -28.90 -13.11
C ILE A 95 1.01 -27.67 -12.63
N LEU A 96 1.41 -26.81 -13.56
CA LEU A 96 2.03 -25.53 -13.26
C LEU A 96 1.17 -24.42 -13.85
N CYS A 97 0.86 -23.39 -13.06
CA CYS A 97 0.26 -22.16 -13.54
C CYS A 97 1.36 -21.12 -13.74
N SER A 98 1.58 -20.71 -14.98
CA SER A 98 2.44 -19.59 -15.32
C SER A 98 1.63 -18.31 -15.26
N TYR A 99 2.20 -17.28 -14.66
CA TYR A 99 1.60 -15.96 -14.56
C TYR A 99 2.67 -14.88 -14.76
N SER A 100 2.24 -13.72 -15.23
CA SER A 100 3.04 -12.50 -15.22
C SER A 100 2.59 -11.66 -14.04
N VAL A 101 3.53 -10.94 -13.42
CA VAL A 101 3.17 -9.87 -12.49
C VAL A 101 2.97 -8.63 -13.34
N VAL A 102 1.72 -8.16 -13.45
CA VAL A 102 1.46 -6.87 -14.08
C VAL A 102 1.70 -5.84 -12.99
N THR A 103 2.93 -5.33 -12.93
CA THR A 103 3.24 -4.20 -12.07
C THR A 103 2.49 -2.98 -12.60
N GLN A 104 1.34 -2.66 -12.03
CA GLN A 104 0.72 -1.35 -12.17
C GLN A 104 0.46 -0.77 -10.79
N SER A 105 1.49 -0.13 -10.26
CA SER A 105 1.45 1.28 -9.93
C SER A 105 2.91 1.69 -9.72
N VAL A 106 3.22 2.97 -9.60
CA VAL A 106 4.55 3.40 -9.10
C VAL A 106 4.86 2.81 -7.70
N GLY A 107 3.90 2.07 -7.10
CA GLY A 107 4.07 1.29 -5.88
C GLY A 107 4.31 2.21 -4.71
N TYR A 108 5.19 1.80 -3.80
CA TYR A 108 5.76 2.68 -2.78
C TYR A 108 6.92 3.49 -3.38
N ALA A 109 6.64 4.27 -4.42
CA ALA A 109 7.61 5.18 -5.03
C ALA A 109 8.28 6.03 -3.94
N ASN A 110 9.58 6.29 -4.07
CA ASN A 110 10.43 6.92 -3.05
C ASN A 110 10.56 6.14 -1.73
N GLY A 111 10.17 4.85 -1.70
CA GLY A 111 10.14 4.08 -0.46
C GLY A 111 9.13 4.65 0.54
N ALA A 112 8.03 5.20 0.05
CA ALA A 112 7.06 5.92 0.86
C ALA A 112 5.64 5.37 0.75
N VAL A 113 4.88 5.52 1.83
CA VAL A 113 3.42 5.35 1.84
C VAL A 113 2.77 6.66 1.44
N TRP A 114 1.91 6.62 0.44
CA TRP A 114 1.22 7.79 -0.10
C TRP A 114 -0.12 8.01 0.61
N VAL A 115 -0.36 9.24 1.07
CA VAL A 115 -1.56 9.61 1.85
C VAL A 115 -2.26 10.79 1.19
N ASP A 116 -3.55 10.64 0.92
CA ASP A 116 -4.42 11.69 0.40
C ASP A 116 -5.73 11.66 1.20
N THR A 117 -5.89 12.56 2.15
CA THR A 117 -7.09 12.57 3.01
C THR A 117 -8.30 13.23 2.36
N VAL A 118 -8.17 13.71 1.12
CA VAL A 118 -9.24 14.37 0.36
C VAL A 118 -9.83 13.42 -0.67
N ASN A 119 -8.99 12.80 -1.50
CA ASN A 119 -9.40 11.93 -2.61
C ASN A 119 -8.85 10.51 -2.55
N GLY A 120 -8.13 10.14 -1.47
CA GLY A 120 -7.56 8.80 -1.32
C GLY A 120 -8.61 7.70 -1.15
N THR A 121 -8.16 6.45 -1.23
CA THR A 121 -9.01 5.26 -1.04
C THR A 121 -8.79 4.67 0.35
N ALA A 122 -9.86 4.37 1.07
CA ALA A 122 -9.76 3.65 2.34
C ALA A 122 -9.39 2.18 2.12
N GLY A 123 -8.41 1.67 2.86
CA GLY A 123 -8.00 0.27 2.81
C GLY A 123 -6.59 0.04 3.32
N THR A 124 -6.25 -1.23 3.58
CA THR A 124 -4.99 -1.63 4.22
C THR A 124 -4.29 -2.80 3.53
N THR A 125 -4.70 -3.15 2.31
CA THR A 125 -4.05 -4.21 1.53
C THR A 125 -2.73 -3.70 0.93
N PRO A 126 -1.57 -4.26 1.29
CA PRO A 126 -0.28 -3.88 0.72
C PRO A 126 -0.25 -4.02 -0.79
N PHE A 127 0.52 -3.16 -1.47
CA PHE A 127 0.64 -3.08 -2.94
C PHE A 127 -0.67 -2.78 -3.68
N VAL A 128 -1.77 -2.57 -2.97
CA VAL A 128 -3.04 -2.08 -3.50
C VAL A 128 -3.32 -0.68 -2.96
N HIS A 129 -3.11 -0.47 -1.66
CA HIS A 129 -3.32 0.82 -0.99
C HIS A 129 -2.00 1.42 -0.49
N GLY A 130 -1.99 2.74 -0.38
CA GLY A 130 -0.84 3.50 0.10
C GLY A 130 0.28 3.60 -0.94
N THR A 131 -0.03 3.27 -2.19
CA THR A 131 0.87 3.42 -3.34
C THR A 131 0.67 4.78 -4.00
N ALA A 132 1.63 5.24 -4.80
CA ALA A 132 1.55 6.55 -5.48
C ALA A 132 0.27 6.73 -6.32
N ASP A 133 -0.22 5.67 -6.97
CA ASP A 133 -1.42 5.73 -7.80
C ASP A 133 -2.72 5.42 -7.02
N ASN A 134 -2.62 5.07 -5.74
CA ASN A 134 -3.77 4.78 -4.89
C ASN A 134 -3.43 5.08 -3.42
N ALA A 135 -3.28 6.37 -3.13
CA ALA A 135 -2.98 6.88 -1.79
C ALA A 135 -4.09 6.50 -0.80
N VAL A 136 -3.72 6.26 0.46
CA VAL A 136 -4.72 5.95 1.50
C VAL A 136 -5.48 7.18 1.95
N LEU A 137 -6.77 7.00 2.23
CA LEU A 137 -7.65 8.07 2.70
C LEU A 137 -7.38 8.51 4.15
N THR A 138 -6.82 7.63 5.00
CA THR A 138 -6.70 7.92 6.43
C THR A 138 -5.30 7.63 6.97
N TRP A 139 -4.90 8.40 7.98
CA TRP A 139 -3.63 8.20 8.68
C TRP A 139 -3.53 6.80 9.33
N ALA A 140 -4.64 6.30 9.90
CA ALA A 140 -4.67 4.95 10.47
C ALA A 140 -4.38 3.85 9.42
N ASN A 141 -4.90 4.01 8.20
CA ASN A 141 -4.57 3.10 7.11
C ASN A 141 -3.11 3.22 6.68
N ALA A 142 -2.57 4.45 6.64
CA ALA A 142 -1.17 4.70 6.32
C ALA A 142 -0.23 3.98 7.29
N LEU A 143 -0.47 4.10 8.59
CA LEU A 143 0.30 3.41 9.63
C LEU A 143 0.22 1.88 9.50
N THR A 144 -0.97 1.35 9.20
CA THR A 144 -1.16 -0.09 8.99
C THR A 144 -0.35 -0.59 7.80
N ILE A 145 -0.38 0.14 6.68
CA ILE A 145 0.40 -0.19 5.49
C ILE A 145 1.90 -0.08 5.77
N ALA A 146 2.35 1.04 6.34
CA ALA A 146 3.74 1.31 6.69
C ALA A 146 4.35 0.18 7.51
N ALA A 147 3.64 -0.28 8.55
CA ALA A 147 4.07 -1.42 9.36
C ALA A 147 4.10 -2.74 8.58
N ALA A 148 3.12 -2.97 7.70
CA ALA A 148 3.05 -4.19 6.90
C ALA A 148 4.17 -4.28 5.84
N VAL A 149 4.63 -3.14 5.31
CA VAL A 149 5.67 -3.09 4.25
C VAL A 149 7.05 -2.66 4.75
N GLY A 150 7.17 -2.28 6.02
CA GLY A 150 8.44 -1.87 6.64
C GLY A 150 8.97 -0.53 6.13
N LEU A 151 8.08 0.45 5.90
CA LEU A 151 8.43 1.79 5.45
C LEU A 151 8.14 2.83 6.54
N GLU A 152 8.99 3.84 6.66
CA GLU A 152 8.91 4.92 7.66
C GLU A 152 8.73 6.31 7.01
N ARG A 153 8.69 6.36 5.68
CA ARG A 153 8.48 7.59 4.91
C ARG A 153 7.04 7.69 4.44
N PHE A 154 6.47 8.89 4.53
CA PHE A 154 5.12 9.21 4.08
C PHE A 154 5.17 10.39 3.11
N GLU A 155 4.54 10.22 1.95
CA GLU A 155 4.32 11.30 0.99
C GLU A 155 2.85 11.74 1.10
N ILE A 156 2.67 12.98 1.54
CA ILE A 156 1.37 13.58 1.86
C ILE A 156 0.96 14.50 0.71
N VAL A 157 -0.18 14.20 0.09
CA VAL A 157 -0.71 15.00 -1.01
C VAL A 157 -1.13 16.39 -0.52
N ASN A 158 -0.85 17.42 -1.33
CA ASN A 158 -1.20 18.81 -1.04
C ASN A 158 -2.67 18.97 -0.63
N GLY A 159 -2.91 19.76 0.43
CA GLY A 159 -4.23 20.00 0.99
C GLY A 159 -4.73 18.90 1.93
N SER A 160 -4.01 17.77 2.06
CA SER A 160 -4.36 16.74 3.04
C SER A 160 -4.19 17.24 4.48
N THR A 161 -4.98 16.68 5.39
CA THR A 161 -4.90 16.95 6.82
C THR A 161 -4.67 15.66 7.59
N ILE A 162 -3.53 15.56 8.25
CA ILE A 162 -3.15 14.44 9.11
C ILE A 162 -3.35 14.86 10.55
N THR A 163 -4.18 14.10 11.28
CA THR A 163 -4.23 14.17 12.75
C THR A 163 -3.59 12.91 13.30
N LEU A 164 -2.53 13.08 14.11
CA LEU A 164 -1.85 11.94 14.71
C LEU A 164 -2.79 11.27 15.74
N ASN A 165 -2.92 9.95 15.64
CA ASN A 165 -3.71 9.14 16.58
C ASN A 165 -2.87 8.04 17.26
N ALA A 166 -1.57 8.02 16.97
CA ALA A 166 -0.54 7.19 17.56
C ALA A 166 0.79 7.93 17.44
N ASN A 167 1.81 7.47 18.18
CA ASN A 167 3.18 7.96 18.05
C ASN A 167 3.70 7.81 16.61
N SER A 168 4.46 8.80 16.18
CA SER A 168 5.08 8.89 14.86
C SER A 168 6.59 9.06 14.97
N ASP A 169 7.19 8.35 15.93
CA ASP A 169 8.62 8.42 16.20
C ASP A 169 9.43 7.87 15.01
N ASN A 170 10.53 8.54 14.67
CA ASN A 170 11.45 8.20 13.57
C ASN A 170 10.82 8.22 12.16
N PHE A 171 9.63 8.79 11.99
CA PHE A 171 9.00 8.89 10.68
C PHE A 171 9.46 10.12 9.89
N THR A 172 9.50 9.98 8.57
CA THR A 172 9.70 11.10 7.65
C THR A 172 8.39 11.45 6.96
N PHE A 173 7.93 12.67 7.14
CA PHE A 173 6.76 13.23 6.47
C PHE A 173 7.23 14.24 5.41
N CYS A 174 6.86 13.97 4.16
CA CYS A 174 7.11 14.86 3.04
C CYS A 174 5.79 15.22 2.37
N GLY A 175 5.68 16.45 1.86
CA GLY A 175 4.50 16.92 1.17
C GLY A 175 4.67 18.37 0.75
N HIS A 176 3.58 19.05 0.43
CA HIS A 176 3.57 20.50 0.25
C HIS A 176 2.19 21.04 0.60
N GLU A 177 2.11 22.13 1.37
CA GLU A 177 0.84 22.77 1.78
C GLU A 177 -0.18 21.79 2.39
N TRP A 178 0.29 20.83 3.18
CA TRP A 178 -0.55 19.90 3.93
C TRP A 178 -0.65 20.35 5.39
N THR A 179 -1.58 19.79 6.17
CA THR A 179 -1.78 20.14 7.58
C THR A 179 -1.42 18.97 8.48
N LEU A 180 -0.62 19.23 9.52
CA LEU A 180 -0.30 18.28 10.59
C LEU A 180 -0.88 18.76 11.92
N VAL A 181 -1.70 17.92 12.54
CA VAL A 181 -2.20 18.10 13.91
C VAL A 181 -1.55 17.07 14.81
N LEU A 182 -0.70 17.54 15.73
CA LEU A 182 0.18 16.70 16.56
C LEU A 182 -0.57 15.88 17.63
N ALA A 183 -1.72 16.38 18.09
CA ALA A 183 -2.66 15.66 18.95
C ALA A 183 -2.05 14.93 20.18
N ALA A 184 -1.08 15.58 20.82
CA ALA A 184 -0.31 15.10 21.98
C ALA A 184 0.49 13.80 21.74
N GLN A 185 0.67 13.39 20.48
CA GLN A 185 1.44 12.20 20.15
C GLN A 185 2.95 12.49 20.19
N SER A 186 3.74 11.43 20.37
CA SER A 186 5.20 11.54 20.28
C SER A 186 5.62 11.64 18.81
N ILE A 187 6.57 12.53 18.54
CA ILE A 187 7.23 12.73 17.23
C ILE A 187 8.75 12.68 17.39
N ALA A 188 9.25 11.84 18.30
CA ALA A 188 10.67 11.76 18.60
C ALA A 188 11.45 11.38 17.34
N ASN A 189 12.50 12.15 17.00
CA ASN A 189 13.31 11.99 15.79
C ASN A 189 12.50 12.00 14.46
N ALA A 190 11.28 12.56 14.46
CA ALA A 190 10.53 12.70 13.21
C ALA A 190 11.10 13.84 12.36
N HIS A 191 11.08 13.67 11.05
CA HIS A 191 11.39 14.73 10.08
C HIS A 191 10.11 15.15 9.36
N ILE A 192 9.75 16.43 9.44
CA ILE A 192 8.49 16.95 8.90
C ILE A 192 8.82 18.12 7.98
N SER A 193 8.42 18.03 6.71
CA SER A 193 8.66 19.10 5.73
C SER A 193 7.38 19.70 5.13
N ASP A 194 7.42 21.01 4.86
CA ASP A 194 6.40 21.77 4.12
C ASP A 194 4.96 21.63 4.67
N ALA A 195 4.84 21.47 5.98
CA ALA A 195 3.57 21.27 6.68
C ALA A 195 3.08 22.53 7.38
N ASN A 196 1.76 22.69 7.48
CA ASN A 196 1.10 23.57 8.45
C ASN A 196 0.92 22.81 9.76
N VAL A 197 1.75 23.08 10.75
CA VAL A 197 1.83 22.29 12.00
C VAL A 197 1.09 22.99 13.13
N THR A 198 0.24 22.25 13.84
CA THR A 198 -0.49 22.74 15.02
C THR A 198 -0.63 21.68 16.11
N GLY A 199 -1.00 22.13 17.31
CA GLY A 199 -1.31 21.25 18.43
C GLY A 199 -0.10 20.94 19.31
N VAL A 200 -0.24 19.92 20.14
CA VAL A 200 0.74 19.56 21.17
C VAL A 200 1.55 18.35 20.71
N SER A 201 2.88 18.38 20.82
CA SER A 201 3.72 17.19 20.67
C SER A 201 4.34 16.73 21.98
N SER A 202 4.72 15.46 22.01
CA SER A 202 5.71 14.92 22.94
C SER A 202 6.90 14.34 22.16
N GLY A 203 7.90 13.80 22.87
CA GLY A 203 9.14 13.30 22.26
C GLY A 203 10.19 14.39 22.05
N SER A 204 11.39 13.98 21.64
CA SER A 204 12.54 14.87 21.44
C SER A 204 13.24 14.62 20.11
N GLY A 205 13.92 15.64 19.59
CA GLY A 205 14.68 15.54 18.34
C GLY A 205 13.82 15.59 17.07
N ALA A 206 12.59 16.12 17.15
CA ALA A 206 11.81 16.39 15.95
C ALA A 206 12.49 17.49 15.11
N HIS A 207 12.48 17.34 13.79
CA HIS A 207 13.00 18.33 12.85
C HIS A 207 11.87 18.82 11.96
N PHE A 208 11.64 20.13 11.97
CA PHE A 208 10.68 20.82 11.13
C PHE A 208 11.44 21.62 10.08
N ASP A 209 11.21 21.32 8.81
CA ASP A 209 11.89 21.94 7.68
C ASP A 209 10.86 22.63 6.79
N HIS A 210 11.06 23.91 6.47
CA HIS A 210 10.14 24.70 5.61
C HIS A 210 8.67 24.66 6.07
N CYS A 211 8.42 24.50 7.38
CA CYS A 211 7.09 24.37 7.91
C CYS A 211 6.48 25.72 8.31
N HIS A 212 5.15 25.78 8.24
CA HIS A 212 4.34 26.85 8.81
C HIS A 212 3.87 26.40 10.20
N ILE A 213 4.39 27.03 11.25
CA ILE A 213 4.13 26.67 12.64
C ILE A 213 3.00 27.55 13.17
N GLY A 214 1.82 26.98 13.34
CA GLY A 214 0.68 27.60 13.99
C GLY A 214 0.71 27.44 15.51
N THR A 215 -0.40 27.77 16.17
CA THR A 215 -0.52 27.62 17.64
C THR A 215 -0.28 26.17 18.05
N GLY A 216 0.68 25.98 18.95
CA GLY A 216 1.11 24.65 19.35
C GLY A 216 2.05 24.63 20.53
N SER A 217 2.25 23.45 21.10
CA SER A 217 3.15 23.22 22.22
C SER A 217 4.13 22.11 21.87
N PHE A 218 5.42 22.41 21.91
CA PHE A 218 6.47 21.54 21.38
C PHE A 218 7.41 21.08 22.48
N ALA A 219 7.53 19.75 22.63
CA ALA A 219 8.37 19.14 23.65
C ALA A 219 9.86 19.42 23.44
N ASN A 220 10.38 19.19 22.22
CA ASN A 220 11.73 19.55 21.81
C ASN A 220 11.84 19.39 20.28
N GLY A 221 12.64 20.22 19.64
CA GLY A 221 12.92 20.07 18.21
C GLY A 221 13.72 21.22 17.61
N ASP A 222 14.11 20.98 16.36
CA ASP A 222 14.80 21.92 15.49
C ASP A 222 13.82 22.44 14.44
N PHE A 223 13.86 23.75 14.20
CA PHE A 223 13.04 24.46 13.24
C PHE A 223 13.98 25.14 12.25
N THR A 224 13.96 24.69 11.00
CA THR A 224 14.80 25.21 9.92
C THR A 224 13.92 25.81 8.84
N GLU A 225 14.20 27.07 8.48
CA GLU A 225 13.49 27.81 7.43
C GLU A 225 11.95 27.84 7.63
N CYS A 226 11.52 27.73 8.88
CA CYS A 226 10.11 27.74 9.26
C CYS A 226 9.53 29.15 9.40
N ILE A 227 8.22 29.26 9.19
CA ILE A 227 7.44 30.48 9.41
C ILE A 227 6.52 30.27 10.60
N PHE A 228 6.60 31.12 11.63
CA PHE A 228 5.69 31.11 12.77
C PHE A 228 4.49 32.01 12.50
N GLU A 229 3.28 31.44 12.42
CA GLU A 229 2.06 32.10 11.94
C GLU A 229 1.64 33.33 12.75
N ASP A 230 0.95 34.27 12.09
CA ASP A 230 0.42 35.50 12.72
C ASP A 230 -0.55 35.16 13.86
N GLY A 231 -0.33 35.77 15.03
CA GLY A 231 -1.12 35.56 16.24
C GLY A 231 -0.96 34.18 16.89
N SER A 232 -0.03 33.35 16.41
CA SER A 232 0.22 32.04 17.01
C SER A 232 0.85 32.16 18.40
N THR A 233 0.49 31.24 19.29
CA THR A 233 1.21 31.03 20.56
C THR A 233 1.98 29.72 20.49
N ILE A 234 3.29 29.82 20.61
CA ILE A 234 4.23 28.70 20.55
C ILE A 234 4.73 28.44 21.96
N THR A 235 4.30 27.33 22.55
CA THR A 235 4.72 26.94 23.90
C THR A 235 5.87 25.94 23.82
N LEU A 236 7.01 26.28 24.40
CA LEU A 236 8.16 25.38 24.53
C LEU A 236 8.08 24.66 25.88
N LEU A 237 7.73 23.37 25.83
CA LEU A 237 7.23 22.60 26.97
C LEU A 237 8.31 22.09 27.93
N SER A 238 9.58 22.05 27.52
CA SER A 238 10.65 21.46 28.34
C SER A 238 11.89 22.34 28.42
N ALA A 239 12.68 22.18 29.48
CA ALA A 239 14.03 22.72 29.58
C ALA A 239 14.95 21.90 28.64
N ALA A 240 14.91 22.21 27.35
CA ALA A 240 15.69 21.56 26.31
C ALA A 240 16.25 22.58 25.32
N THR A 241 17.14 22.13 24.45
CA THR A 241 17.67 22.96 23.36
C THR A 241 16.68 23.00 22.21
N TYR A 242 16.21 24.19 21.87
CA TYR A 242 15.44 24.44 20.66
C TYR A 242 16.32 25.21 19.69
N VAL A 243 16.42 24.72 18.45
CA VAL A 243 17.17 25.40 17.39
C VAL A 243 16.16 26.06 16.46
N LEU A 244 16.28 27.37 16.29
CA LEU A 244 15.50 28.13 15.31
C LEU A 244 16.49 28.71 14.29
N GLU A 245 16.64 28.04 13.16
CA GLU A 245 17.57 28.41 12.11
C GLU A 245 16.82 29.03 10.93
N ARG A 246 17.18 30.27 10.58
CA ARG A 246 16.64 30.98 9.40
C ARG A 246 15.10 31.09 9.40
N CYS A 247 14.49 31.03 10.57
CA CYS A 247 13.04 31.17 10.72
C CYS A 247 12.58 32.63 10.61
N GLY A 248 11.30 32.81 10.30
CA GLY A 248 10.65 34.12 10.26
C GLY A 248 9.27 34.11 10.93
N SER A 249 8.71 35.29 11.17
CA SER A 249 7.29 35.43 11.49
C SER A 249 6.46 35.47 10.21
N GLY A 250 5.27 34.90 10.26
CA GLY A 250 4.26 35.05 9.21
C GLY A 250 3.91 36.53 8.98
N GLY A 251 3.41 36.83 7.79
CA GLY A 251 2.93 38.18 7.48
C GLY A 251 1.64 38.48 8.24
N GLY A 252 1.58 39.59 8.97
CA GLY A 252 0.37 40.01 9.68
C GLY A 252 0.59 41.14 10.68
N SER A 253 -0.40 41.40 11.54
CA SER A 253 -0.38 42.51 12.51
C SER A 253 -0.15 42.06 13.95
N SER A 254 -0.15 40.76 14.20
CA SER A 254 -0.05 40.14 15.53
C SER A 254 1.17 39.22 15.56
N PRO A 255 2.32 39.65 16.12
CA PRO A 255 3.51 38.83 16.11
C PRO A 255 3.27 37.48 16.84
N PRO A 256 3.94 36.39 16.41
CA PRO A 256 3.90 35.13 17.14
C PRO A 256 4.48 35.31 18.55
N ILE A 257 3.88 34.64 19.52
CA ILE A 257 4.28 34.69 20.93
C ILE A 257 4.99 33.38 21.28
N PHE A 258 6.22 33.48 21.78
CA PHE A 258 6.93 32.34 22.36
C PHE A 258 6.75 32.34 23.87
N ASP A 259 6.11 31.29 24.36
CA ASP A 259 5.88 31.02 25.78
C ASP A 259 6.79 29.87 26.23
N TYR A 260 7.43 30.02 27.39
CA TYR A 260 8.42 29.09 27.90
C TYR A 260 7.96 28.58 29.27
N VAL A 261 7.72 27.27 29.38
CA VAL A 261 7.21 26.67 30.63
C VAL A 261 8.31 26.59 31.71
N SER A 262 9.58 26.53 31.30
CA SER A 262 10.74 26.59 32.18
C SER A 262 11.95 27.16 31.44
N VAL A 263 12.66 28.12 32.05
CA VAL A 263 13.80 28.81 31.44
C VAL A 263 15.01 28.65 32.36
N ASP A 264 16.03 27.90 31.90
CA ASP A 264 17.39 27.97 32.43
C ASP A 264 18.23 28.75 31.40
N LEU A 265 18.44 30.05 31.64
CA LEU A 265 19.26 30.95 30.80
C LEU A 265 20.74 30.92 31.19
#